data_AF-A0A2U8HIH1-F1
#
_entry.id   AF-A0A2U8HIH1-F1
#
_cell.length_a   1.000
_cell.length_b   1.000
_cell.length_c   1.000
_cell.angle_alpha   90.00
_cell.angle_beta   90.00
_cell.angle_gamma   90.00
#
_symmetry.space_group_name_H-M   'P 1'
#
loop_
_entity.id
_entity.type
_entity.pdbx_description
1 polymer ?
#
loop_
_entity_poly.entity_id
_entity_poly.type
_entity_poly.pdbx_seq_one_letter_code
_entity_poly.pdbx_strand_id
1 'polypeptide(L)'
;MTCPKLYATAGAFALLASSALGQTTEVTVGSLMDRLDGVAPAAVLANSTLLSPTESGEMQVLREGTNGWTCMYPGTNPMCADGGAMSFLQAWMMNEGPPDTLGFVYMLLGDEGASNTDPYAESEAADNNWVVTGPQVMLLGSGAKPLLDSYPTEVPEDSGQPWVMWPGTPYAHLMMPID
;
A
#
# COMPACT_ATOMS: atom_id res chain seq x y z
N MET A 1 -19.41 -51.63 63.56
CA MET A 1 -20.28 -51.18 62.45
C MET A 1 -20.77 -49.78 62.76
N THR A 2 -20.09 -48.77 62.23
CA THR A 2 -20.59 -47.40 62.04
C THR A 2 -19.49 -46.62 61.31
N CYS A 3 -19.79 -46.17 60.10
CA CYS A 3 -18.94 -45.36 59.23
C CYS A 3 -19.27 -43.87 59.48
N PRO A 4 -18.31 -42.98 59.81
CA PRO A 4 -18.53 -41.56 59.77
C PRO A 4 -18.16 -40.99 58.39
N LYS A 5 -19.09 -40.16 57.91
CA LYS A 5 -19.20 -39.60 56.56
C LYS A 5 -18.09 -38.58 56.26
N LEU A 6 -17.64 -38.60 55.00
CA LEU A 6 -16.80 -37.56 54.38
C LEU A 6 -17.45 -36.18 54.52
N TYR A 7 -16.66 -35.18 54.93
CA TYR A 7 -16.97 -33.77 54.75
C TYR A 7 -16.25 -33.27 53.49
N ALA A 8 -17.03 -32.91 52.46
CA ALA A 8 -16.56 -32.20 51.29
C ALA A 8 -16.48 -30.70 51.62
N THR A 9 -15.27 -30.14 51.61
CA THR A 9 -15.04 -28.70 51.67
C THR A 9 -15.10 -28.11 50.27
N ALA A 10 -16.10 -27.27 50.01
CA ALA A 10 -16.24 -26.51 48.78
C ALA A 10 -15.24 -25.35 48.77
N GLY A 11 -14.17 -25.47 47.98
CA GLY A 11 -13.28 -24.36 47.64
C GLY A 11 -13.72 -23.70 46.35
N ALA A 12 -14.39 -22.55 46.44
CA ALA A 12 -14.73 -21.74 45.27
C ALA A 12 -13.48 -20.99 44.78
N PHE A 13 -12.82 -21.51 43.74
CA PHE A 13 -11.82 -20.77 42.97
C PHE A 13 -12.56 -19.83 42.02
N ALA A 14 -12.60 -18.54 42.34
CA ALA A 14 -13.05 -17.51 41.42
C ALA A 14 -11.96 -17.27 40.36
N LEU A 15 -12.16 -17.84 39.17
CA LEU A 15 -11.37 -17.53 37.98
C LEU A 15 -11.72 -16.10 37.52
N LEU A 16 -10.82 -15.16 37.76
CA LEU A 16 -10.85 -13.83 37.13
C LEU A 16 -10.51 -14.01 35.64
N ALA A 17 -11.53 -14.12 34.81
CA ALA A 17 -11.39 -14.02 33.36
C ALA A 17 -11.00 -12.57 33.02
N SER A 18 -9.71 -12.33 32.83
CA SER A 18 -9.23 -11.10 32.19
C SER A 18 -9.46 -11.22 30.69
N SER A 19 -10.60 -10.73 30.22
CA SER A 19 -10.82 -10.49 28.79
C SER A 19 -9.95 -9.29 28.38
N ALA A 20 -8.73 -9.58 27.92
CA ALA A 20 -7.98 -8.66 27.08
C ALA A 20 -8.74 -8.52 25.75
N LEU A 21 -9.68 -7.57 25.70
CA LEU A 21 -10.21 -7.08 24.44
C LEU A 21 -9.03 -6.44 23.70
N GLY A 22 -8.60 -7.07 22.61
CA GLY A 22 -7.64 -6.48 21.69
C GLY A 22 -8.15 -5.10 21.29
N GLN A 23 -7.41 -4.07 21.67
CA GLN A 23 -7.64 -2.73 21.14
C GLN A 23 -7.20 -2.77 19.68
N THR A 24 -8.16 -2.89 18.77
CA THR A 24 -7.88 -2.53 17.38
C THR A 24 -7.58 -1.04 17.40
N THR A 25 -6.34 -0.69 17.08
CA THR A 25 -5.89 0.71 17.12
C THR A 25 -6.45 1.40 15.89
N GLU A 26 -7.50 2.20 16.10
CA GLU A 26 -8.05 3.05 15.05
C GLU A 26 -6.93 3.92 14.46
N VAL A 27 -6.74 3.87 13.13
CA VAL A 27 -5.73 4.67 12.46
C VAL A 27 -6.18 6.13 12.49
N THR A 28 -5.45 6.97 13.22
CA THR A 28 -5.70 8.42 13.29
C THR A 28 -4.90 9.16 12.22
N VAL A 29 -5.31 10.40 11.94
CA VAL A 29 -4.52 11.33 11.08
C VAL A 29 -3.09 11.47 11.57
N GLY A 30 -2.86 11.64 12.87
CA GLY A 30 -1.52 11.82 13.43
C GLY A 30 -0.65 10.58 13.20
N SER A 31 -1.15 9.41 13.58
CA SER A 31 -0.42 8.15 13.39
C SER A 31 -0.16 7.81 11.92
N LEU A 32 -1.05 8.21 11.00
CA LEU A 32 -0.81 8.03 9.57
C LEU A 32 0.22 9.02 9.04
N MET A 33 0.16 10.28 9.45
CA MET A 33 1.18 11.28 9.08
C MET A 33 2.58 10.86 9.50
N ASP A 34 2.74 10.27 10.69
CA ASP A 34 4.02 9.74 11.16
C ASP A 34 4.54 8.59 10.27
N ARG A 35 3.64 7.72 9.78
CA ARG A 35 3.99 6.63 8.84
C ARG A 35 4.31 7.12 7.43
N LEU A 36 3.73 8.25 7.05
CA LEU A 36 3.92 8.85 5.73
C LEU A 36 5.09 9.82 5.70
N ASP A 37 5.77 10.08 6.82
CA ASP A 37 6.91 10.99 6.83
C ASP A 37 7.99 10.51 5.85
N GLY A 38 8.44 11.42 4.98
CA GLY A 38 9.42 11.11 3.94
C GLY A 38 8.90 10.40 2.69
N VAL A 39 7.62 10.00 2.61
CA VAL A 39 7.07 9.30 1.42
C VAL A 39 7.04 10.18 0.15
N ALA A 40 7.01 11.49 0.34
CA ALA A 40 6.96 12.52 -0.70
C ALA A 40 7.58 13.82 -0.16
N PRO A 41 7.88 14.83 -1.00
CA PRO A 41 8.28 16.16 -0.51
C PRO A 41 7.27 16.69 0.52
N ALA A 42 7.74 17.30 1.60
CA ALA A 42 6.88 17.73 2.71
C ALA A 42 5.68 18.60 2.27
N ALA A 43 5.85 19.42 1.23
CA ALA A 43 4.78 20.25 0.66
C ALA A 43 3.66 19.43 -0.04
N VAL A 44 3.98 18.24 -0.55
CA VAL A 44 3.02 17.28 -1.10
C VAL A 44 2.19 16.67 0.02
N LEU A 45 2.84 16.20 1.10
CA LEU A 45 2.16 15.54 2.22
C LEU A 45 1.34 16.51 3.11
N ALA A 46 1.80 17.75 3.30
CA ALA A 46 1.23 18.66 4.29
C ALA A 46 -0.27 18.90 4.12
N ASN A 47 -0.74 19.06 2.88
CA ASN A 47 -2.13 19.40 2.55
C ASN A 47 -2.81 18.35 1.65
N SER A 48 -2.31 17.12 1.64
CA SER A 48 -2.90 16.01 0.89
C SER A 48 -4.15 15.45 1.56
N THR A 49 -4.99 14.81 0.76
CA THR A 49 -6.01 13.89 1.25
C THR A 49 -5.28 12.68 1.85
N LEU A 50 -5.73 12.25 3.02
CA LEU A 50 -5.16 11.07 3.69
C LEU A 50 -6.17 9.94 3.64
N LEU A 51 -5.76 8.81 3.05
CA LEU A 51 -6.52 7.58 3.07
C LEU A 51 -5.84 6.54 3.94
N SER A 52 -6.66 5.72 4.59
CA SER A 52 -6.22 4.51 5.30
C SER A 52 -7.16 3.36 4.97
N PRO A 53 -6.67 2.12 4.88
CA PRO A 53 -7.57 0.97 4.90
C PRO A 53 -8.29 0.89 6.26
N THR A 54 -9.54 0.45 6.24
CA THR A 54 -10.34 0.02 7.39
C THR A 54 -9.96 -1.42 7.78
N GLU A 55 -10.52 -1.91 8.89
CA GLU A 55 -10.40 -3.34 9.25
C GLU A 55 -10.98 -4.28 8.19
N SER A 56 -11.96 -3.84 7.40
CA SER A 56 -12.54 -4.60 6.29
C SER A 56 -11.74 -4.50 4.99
N GLY A 57 -10.65 -3.72 4.96
CA GLY A 57 -9.83 -3.48 3.77
C GLY A 57 -10.38 -2.40 2.83
N GLU A 58 -11.47 -1.72 3.20
CA GLU A 58 -12.00 -0.59 2.43
C GLU A 58 -11.16 0.67 2.68
N MET A 59 -10.94 1.50 1.67
CA MET A 59 -10.23 2.76 1.86
C MET A 59 -11.16 3.81 2.48
N GLN A 60 -10.81 4.33 3.65
CA GLN A 60 -11.50 5.45 4.31
C GLN A 60 -10.70 6.75 4.20
N VAL A 61 -11.41 7.87 4.05
CA VAL A 61 -10.82 9.22 4.11
C VAL A 61 -10.67 9.62 5.58
N LEU A 62 -9.43 9.87 6.01
CA LEU A 62 -9.11 10.37 7.35
C LEU A 62 -9.00 11.91 7.39
N ARG A 63 -8.58 12.51 6.28
CA ARG A 63 -8.47 13.96 6.11
C ARG A 63 -8.70 14.32 4.65
N GLU A 64 -9.52 15.32 4.40
CA GLU A 64 -9.62 15.94 3.08
C GLU A 64 -8.45 16.91 2.84
N GLY A 65 -7.82 16.78 1.67
CA GLY A 65 -6.74 17.64 1.23
C GLY A 65 -7.22 18.84 0.42
N THR A 66 -6.28 19.71 0.06
CA THR A 66 -6.53 20.90 -0.76
C THR A 66 -5.49 21.10 -1.87
N ASN A 67 -4.48 20.24 -1.97
CA ASN A 67 -3.37 20.39 -2.93
C ASN A 67 -3.43 19.39 -4.11
N GLY A 68 -4.48 18.60 -4.22
CA GLY A 68 -4.67 17.63 -5.32
C GLY A 68 -3.88 16.33 -5.20
N TRP A 69 -3.20 16.11 -4.06
CA TRP A 69 -2.50 14.87 -3.75
C TRP A 69 -3.27 14.03 -2.75
N THR A 70 -3.12 12.72 -2.88
CA THR A 70 -3.64 11.72 -1.95
C THR A 70 -2.48 10.88 -1.45
N CYS A 71 -2.30 10.81 -0.14
CA CYS A 71 -1.25 9.99 0.50
C CYS A 71 -1.87 8.91 1.37
N MET A 72 -1.30 7.71 1.34
CA MET A 72 -1.85 6.56 2.04
C MET A 72 -0.79 5.50 2.36
N TYR A 73 -1.09 4.68 3.37
CA TYR A 73 -0.38 3.43 3.66
C TYR A 73 -1.37 2.27 3.42
N PRO A 74 -1.32 1.58 2.27
CA PRO A 74 -2.32 0.57 1.89
C PRO A 74 -2.11 -0.78 2.58
N GLY A 75 -1.14 -0.90 3.50
CA GLY A 75 -0.80 -2.16 4.19
C GLY A 75 0.56 -2.73 3.77
N THR A 76 1.03 -2.35 2.57
CA THR A 76 2.39 -2.60 2.09
C THR A 76 3.21 -1.32 2.23
N ASN A 77 3.44 -0.58 1.13
CA ASN A 77 4.33 0.57 1.11
C ASN A 77 3.58 1.89 0.97
N PRO A 78 4.00 2.92 1.71
CA PRO A 78 3.35 4.21 1.64
C PRO A 78 3.60 4.86 0.28
N MET A 79 2.59 5.60 -0.18
CA MET A 79 2.65 6.35 -1.43
C MET A 79 1.92 7.68 -1.31
N CYS A 80 2.31 8.65 -2.15
CA CYS A 80 1.50 9.81 -2.48
C CYS A 80 1.27 9.86 -3.99
N ALA A 81 0.02 9.92 -4.42
CA ALA A 81 -0.39 9.99 -5.82
C ALA A 81 -1.17 11.27 -6.10
N ASP A 82 -0.97 11.84 -7.28
CA ASP A 82 -1.83 12.93 -7.76
C ASP A 82 -3.20 12.40 -8.22
N GLY A 83 -4.12 13.30 -8.58
CA GLY A 83 -5.45 12.92 -9.03
C GLY A 83 -5.46 12.00 -10.26
N GLY A 84 -4.53 12.19 -11.21
CA GLY A 84 -4.44 11.37 -12.41
C GLY A 84 -4.00 9.94 -12.12
N ALA A 85 -3.02 9.79 -11.22
CA ALA A 85 -2.56 8.51 -10.72
C ALA A 85 -3.63 7.82 -9.88
N MET A 86 -4.35 8.56 -9.03
CA MET A 86 -5.44 7.99 -8.23
C MET A 86 -6.56 7.40 -9.10
N SER A 87 -6.95 8.07 -10.19
CA SER A 87 -7.93 7.51 -11.13
C SER A 87 -7.41 6.25 -11.83
N PHE A 88 -6.11 6.21 -12.17
CA PHE A 88 -5.50 5.02 -12.76
C PHE A 88 -5.45 3.84 -11.78
N LEU A 89 -5.01 4.08 -10.54
CA LEU A 89 -4.92 3.05 -9.49
C LEU A 89 -6.29 2.49 -9.14
N GLN A 90 -7.32 3.34 -9.08
CA GLN A 90 -8.69 2.88 -8.88
C GLN A 90 -9.16 1.98 -10.03
N ALA A 91 -8.90 2.35 -11.29
CA ALA A 91 -9.26 1.51 -12.43
C ALA A 91 -8.53 0.16 -12.38
N TRP A 92 -7.23 0.15 -12.06
CA TRP A 92 -6.47 -1.09 -11.88
C TRP A 92 -7.05 -1.98 -10.78
N MET A 93 -7.36 -1.43 -9.59
CA MET A 93 -7.97 -2.16 -8.48
C MET A 93 -9.35 -2.73 -8.82
N MET A 94 -10.13 -2.01 -9.63
CA MET A 94 -11.47 -2.42 -10.06
C MET A 94 -11.46 -3.32 -11.31
N ASN A 95 -10.28 -3.59 -11.87
CA ASN A 95 -10.10 -4.30 -13.14
C ASN A 95 -10.88 -3.63 -14.31
N GLU A 96 -10.84 -2.30 -14.34
CA GLU A 96 -11.44 -1.45 -15.36
C GLU A 96 -10.38 -0.87 -16.30
N GLY A 97 -10.78 -0.51 -17.53
CA GLY A 97 -9.87 0.15 -18.46
C GLY A 97 -9.30 1.44 -17.86
N PRO A 98 -7.97 1.67 -17.92
CA PRO A 98 -7.38 2.85 -17.32
C PRO A 98 -7.89 4.12 -18.01
N PRO A 99 -8.17 5.19 -17.24
CA PRO A 99 -8.68 6.44 -17.78
C PRO A 99 -7.61 7.17 -18.60
N ASP A 100 -8.05 8.12 -19.42
CA ASP A 100 -7.15 8.96 -20.22
C ASP A 100 -6.50 10.06 -19.36
N THR A 101 -5.55 9.66 -18.52
CA THR A 101 -4.84 10.55 -17.58
C THR A 101 -3.32 10.42 -17.72
N LEU A 102 -2.61 11.44 -17.26
CA LEU A 102 -1.21 11.33 -16.85
C LEU A 102 -1.19 11.45 -15.33
N GLY A 103 -0.63 10.45 -14.67
CA GLY A 103 -0.53 10.40 -13.21
C GLY A 103 0.91 10.36 -12.73
N PHE A 104 1.15 10.96 -11.57
CA PHE A 104 2.43 10.91 -10.87
C PHE A 104 2.28 10.29 -9.49
N VAL A 105 3.20 9.38 -9.13
CA VAL A 105 3.27 8.77 -7.81
C VAL A 105 4.66 8.96 -7.20
N TYR A 106 4.69 9.34 -5.92
CA TYR A 106 5.87 9.24 -5.05
C TYR A 106 5.81 7.98 -4.21
N MET A 107 6.92 7.24 -4.18
CA MET A 107 7.20 6.13 -3.25
C MET A 107 8.63 6.27 -2.75
N LEU A 108 8.92 7.37 -2.04
CA LEU A 108 10.28 7.71 -1.63
C LEU A 108 10.82 6.84 -0.48
N LEU A 109 9.99 5.99 0.12
CA LEU A 109 10.41 4.99 1.09
C LEU A 109 10.66 3.61 0.46
N GLY A 110 10.56 3.52 -0.87
CA GLY A 110 10.70 2.28 -1.64
C GLY A 110 9.48 1.38 -1.57
N ASP A 111 9.66 0.15 -2.06
CA ASP A 111 8.70 -0.94 -1.98
C ASP A 111 9.31 -2.22 -1.36
N GLU A 112 8.45 -3.20 -1.09
CA GLU A 112 8.82 -4.52 -0.54
C GLU A 112 8.84 -5.61 -1.63
N GLY A 113 8.71 -5.21 -2.88
CA GLY A 113 8.55 -6.14 -3.99
C GLY A 113 7.23 -6.01 -4.74
N ALA A 114 7.31 -6.07 -6.06
CA ALA A 114 6.18 -6.29 -6.94
C ALA A 114 6.58 -7.15 -8.14
N SER A 115 5.61 -7.86 -8.70
CA SER A 115 5.77 -8.56 -9.96
C SER A 115 5.91 -7.56 -11.11
N ASN A 116 6.94 -7.72 -11.95
CA ASN A 116 7.10 -6.87 -13.13
C ASN A 116 6.22 -7.30 -14.30
N THR A 117 5.68 -8.52 -14.30
CA THR A 117 4.95 -9.09 -15.46
C THR A 117 3.45 -9.25 -15.23
N ASP A 118 3.05 -9.64 -14.01
CA ASP A 118 1.65 -9.81 -13.61
C ASP A 118 1.20 -8.68 -12.65
N PRO A 119 0.26 -7.81 -13.06
CA PRO A 119 -0.27 -6.72 -12.24
C PRO A 119 -1.14 -7.16 -11.06
N TYR A 120 -1.47 -8.46 -10.95
CA TYR A 120 -2.32 -8.99 -9.89
C TYR A 120 -1.62 -10.06 -9.04
N ALA A 121 -0.32 -10.27 -9.23
CA ALA A 121 0.43 -11.19 -8.40
C ALA A 121 0.55 -10.70 -6.95
N GLU A 122 0.17 -11.56 -6.00
CA GLU A 122 0.20 -11.24 -4.57
C GLU A 122 1.51 -11.63 -3.87
N SER A 123 2.39 -12.38 -4.56
CA SER A 123 3.65 -12.87 -3.99
C SER A 123 4.71 -13.19 -5.06
N GLU A 124 5.97 -13.31 -4.63
CA GLU A 124 7.09 -13.70 -5.48
C GLU A 124 6.89 -15.09 -6.10
N ALA A 125 7.15 -15.20 -7.40
CA ALA A 125 7.13 -16.45 -8.15
C ALA A 125 8.31 -16.50 -9.12
N ALA A 126 8.70 -17.71 -9.54
CA ALA A 126 9.89 -17.92 -10.37
C ALA A 126 9.81 -17.23 -11.76
N ASP A 127 8.62 -16.88 -12.21
CA ASP A 127 8.32 -16.36 -13.55
C ASP A 127 7.70 -14.96 -13.57
N ASN A 128 7.49 -14.34 -12.40
CA ASN A 128 6.84 -13.03 -12.32
C ASN A 128 7.81 -11.84 -12.28
N ASN A 129 9.11 -12.12 -12.36
CA ASN A 129 10.18 -11.13 -12.28
C ASN A 129 9.94 -10.19 -11.09
N TRP A 130 9.96 -10.75 -9.88
CA TRP A 130 9.76 -9.99 -8.66
C TRP A 130 10.89 -8.98 -8.45
N VAL A 131 10.54 -7.71 -8.27
CA VAL A 131 11.49 -6.59 -8.12
C VAL A 131 11.19 -5.84 -6.85
N VAL A 132 12.20 -5.71 -5.99
CA VAL A 132 12.20 -4.78 -4.87
C VAL A 132 12.88 -3.50 -5.31
N THR A 133 12.20 -2.37 -5.18
CA THR A 133 12.74 -1.07 -5.58
C THR A 133 12.93 -0.14 -4.39
N GLY A 134 14.06 0.57 -4.38
CA GLY A 134 14.29 1.69 -3.45
C GLY A 134 13.39 2.89 -3.73
N PRO A 135 13.68 4.05 -3.12
CA PRO A 135 13.01 5.31 -3.44
C PRO A 135 12.84 5.52 -4.95
N GLN A 136 11.60 5.79 -5.32
CA GLN A 136 11.21 5.89 -6.72
C GLN A 136 10.00 6.79 -6.92
N VAL A 137 9.78 7.14 -8.17
CA VAL A 137 8.55 7.76 -8.65
C VAL A 137 8.01 6.98 -9.85
N MET A 138 6.72 7.10 -10.10
CA MET A 138 6.07 6.44 -11.23
C MET A 138 5.29 7.42 -12.08
N LEU A 139 5.28 7.18 -13.40
CA LEU A 139 4.38 7.83 -14.34
C LEU A 139 3.37 6.83 -14.86
N LEU A 140 2.09 7.09 -14.56
CA LEU A 140 0.97 6.19 -14.84
C LEU A 140 0.04 6.81 -15.89
N GLY A 141 -0.85 5.96 -16.43
CA GLY A 141 -1.91 6.37 -17.33
C GLY A 141 -1.52 6.46 -18.80
N SER A 142 -2.52 6.61 -19.66
CA SER A 142 -2.37 6.74 -21.12
C SER A 142 -1.43 7.87 -21.51
N GLY A 143 -1.39 8.96 -20.76
CA GLY A 143 -0.52 10.10 -21.00
C GLY A 143 0.97 9.77 -20.87
N ALA A 144 1.32 8.73 -20.10
CA ALA A 144 2.69 8.24 -19.99
C ALA A 144 3.05 7.26 -21.12
N LYS A 145 2.08 6.74 -21.88
CA LYS A 145 2.27 5.73 -22.93
C LYS A 145 3.33 6.12 -23.97
N PRO A 146 3.42 7.37 -24.46
CA PRO A 146 4.47 7.76 -25.42
C PRO A 146 5.89 7.63 -24.87
N LEU A 147 6.08 7.63 -23.55
CA LEU A 147 7.39 7.43 -22.93
C LEU A 147 7.78 5.96 -22.92
N LEU A 148 6.83 5.03 -22.75
CA LEU A 148 7.11 3.61 -22.53
C LEU A 148 7.95 2.98 -23.65
N ASP A 149 7.75 3.39 -24.90
CA ASP A 149 8.51 2.89 -26.05
C ASP A 149 10.01 3.28 -26.03
N SER A 150 10.39 4.22 -25.17
CA SER A 150 11.77 4.71 -25.02
C SER A 150 12.54 4.03 -23.89
N TYR A 151 11.90 3.14 -23.12
CA TYR A 151 12.48 2.49 -21.95
C TYR A 151 12.47 0.97 -22.09
N PRO A 152 13.40 0.26 -21.42
CA PRO A 152 13.43 -1.19 -21.44
C PRO A 152 12.19 -1.77 -20.75
N THR A 153 11.70 -2.90 -21.25
CA THR A 153 10.60 -3.67 -20.65
C THR A 153 11.09 -4.76 -19.69
N GLU A 154 12.39 -5.04 -19.72
CA GLU A 154 13.09 -5.86 -18.74
C GLU A 154 13.69 -4.94 -17.68
N VAL A 155 13.75 -5.44 -16.44
CA VAL A 155 14.28 -4.69 -15.30
C VAL A 155 15.79 -4.58 -15.46
N PRO A 156 16.36 -3.37 -15.53
CA PRO A 156 17.80 -3.18 -15.66
C PRO A 156 18.56 -3.77 -14.47
N GLU A 157 19.74 -4.34 -14.73
CA GLU A 157 20.64 -4.80 -13.66
C GLU A 157 21.13 -3.63 -12.77
N ASP A 158 21.19 -2.43 -13.35
CA ASP A 158 21.51 -1.18 -12.64
C ASP A 158 20.25 -0.62 -11.96
N SER A 159 20.24 -0.63 -10.63
CA SER A 159 19.09 -0.23 -9.79
C SER A 159 18.63 1.24 -9.89
N GLY A 160 19.27 2.04 -10.75
CA GLY A 160 18.97 3.46 -10.96
C GLY A 160 18.31 3.79 -12.31
N GLN A 161 18.20 2.82 -13.23
CA GLN A 161 17.67 3.09 -14.57
C GLN A 161 16.15 2.93 -14.63
N PRO A 162 15.40 3.85 -15.27
CA PRO A 162 13.96 3.67 -15.47
C PRO A 162 13.63 2.48 -16.38
N TRP A 163 12.48 1.85 -16.12
CA TRP A 163 11.98 0.74 -16.94
C TRP A 163 10.45 0.70 -16.98
N VAL A 164 9.89 -0.06 -17.91
CA VAL A 164 8.45 -0.29 -18.03
C VAL A 164 8.04 -1.48 -17.19
N MET A 165 7.18 -1.24 -16.20
CA MET A 165 6.49 -2.28 -15.45
C MET A 165 5.19 -2.69 -16.15
N TRP A 166 4.85 -3.97 -16.04
CA TRP A 166 3.70 -4.64 -16.67
C TRP A 166 3.59 -4.43 -18.19
N PRO A 167 4.68 -4.64 -18.94
CA PRO A 167 4.68 -4.43 -20.39
C PRO A 167 3.61 -5.30 -21.07
N GLY A 168 2.93 -4.73 -22.07
CA GLY A 168 1.86 -5.42 -22.82
C GLY A 168 0.50 -5.45 -22.13
N THR A 169 0.38 -4.98 -20.89
CA THR A 169 -0.91 -4.83 -20.20
C THR A 169 -1.50 -3.43 -20.41
N PRO A 170 -2.81 -3.22 -20.19
CA PRO A 170 -3.40 -1.87 -20.17
C PRO A 170 -2.77 -0.97 -19.09
N TYR A 171 -2.24 -1.55 -18.02
CA TYR A 171 -1.70 -0.84 -16.86
C TYR A 171 -0.18 -0.65 -16.93
N ALA A 172 0.44 -0.85 -18.09
CA ALA A 172 1.86 -0.61 -18.26
C ALA A 172 2.22 0.82 -17.86
N HIS A 173 3.27 0.98 -17.07
CA HIS A 173 3.68 2.26 -16.52
C HIS A 173 5.20 2.36 -16.35
N LEU A 174 5.69 3.60 -16.20
CA LEU A 174 7.11 3.86 -16.08
C LEU A 174 7.52 3.89 -14.60
N MET A 175 8.46 3.03 -14.23
CA MET A 175 9.16 3.04 -12.95
C MET A 175 10.41 3.89 -13.09
N MET A 176 10.65 4.80 -12.15
CA MET A 176 11.83 5.66 -12.13
C MET A 176 12.47 5.67 -10.74
N PRO A 177 13.47 4.81 -10.50
CA PRO A 177 14.33 4.93 -9.32
C PRO A 177 15.03 6.29 -9.29
N ILE A 178 15.33 6.79 -8.11
CA ILE A 178 15.92 8.12 -7.92
C ILE A 178 17.17 8.12 -7.02
N ASP A 179 17.73 6.94 -6.77
CA ASP A 179 18.89 6.70 -5.90
C ASP A 179 20.22 6.65 -6.65
#